data_AF-G8RHK2-F1
#
_entry.id   AF-G8RHK2-F1
#
_cell.length_a   1.000
_cell.length_b   1.000
_cell.length_c   1.000
_cell.angle_alpha   90.00
_cell.angle_beta   90.00
_cell.angle_gamma   90.00
#
_symmetry.space_group_name_H-M   'P 1'
#
loop_
_entity.id
_entity.type
_entity.pdbx_description
1 polymer ?
#
loop_
_entity_poly.entity_id
_entity_poly.type
_entity_poly.pdbx_seq_one_letter_code
_entity_poly.pdbx_strand_id
1 'polypeptide(L)' 'MTEARPISAARIDVSAVAAAAWLTGTAFLALLVLYVVGLDQGATSILGSDTHIHEFVHDARHLLGYPCH' A
#
# COMPACT_ATOMS: atom_id res chain seq x y z
N MET A 1 38.32 -6.41 44.39
CA MET A 1 37.20 -5.50 44.09
C MET A 1 36.76 -5.81 42.67
N THR A 2 35.67 -6.55 42.49
CA THR A 2 35.15 -6.89 41.16
C THR A 2 33.82 -6.18 41.02
N GLU A 3 33.80 -5.12 40.22
CA GLU A 3 32.58 -4.39 39.91
C GLU A 3 31.84 -5.12 38.79
N ALA A 4 30.56 -5.44 39.02
CA ALA A 4 29.72 -6.08 38.02
C ALA A 4 29.31 -5.04 36.97
N ARG A 5 29.63 -5.29 35.70
CA ARG A 5 29.29 -4.39 34.59
C ARG A 5 27.78 -4.46 34.33
N PRO A 6 27.05 -3.33 34.33
CA PRO A 6 25.61 -3.36 34.13
C PRO A 6 25.29 -3.85 32.71
N ILE A 7 24.36 -4.79 32.61
CA ILE A 7 23.83 -5.29 31.35
C ILE A 7 22.85 -4.23 30.85
N SER A 8 23.21 -3.49 29.80
CA SER A 8 22.32 -2.49 29.20
C SER A 8 21.21 -3.21 28.43
N ALA A 9 19.99 -3.19 28.96
CA ALA A 9 18.80 -3.66 28.25
C ALA A 9 18.44 -2.64 27.16
N ALA A 10 18.37 -3.08 25.89
CA ALA A 10 17.91 -2.25 24.80
C ALA A 10 16.42 -1.93 25.00
N ARG A 11 16.06 -0.64 25.07
CA ARG A 11 14.66 -0.21 25.07
C ARG A 11 14.14 -0.20 23.64
N ILE A 12 13.09 -0.98 23.39
CA ILE A 12 12.36 -0.94 22.12
C ILE A 12 11.39 0.25 22.18
N ASP A 13 11.52 1.15 21.21
CA ASP A 13 10.57 2.24 21.03
C ASP A 13 9.31 1.73 20.34
N VAL A 14 8.28 1.46 21.15
CA VAL A 14 6.98 0.98 20.67
C VAL A 14 6.30 2.00 19.76
N SER A 15 6.57 3.29 19.93
CA SER A 15 5.99 4.34 19.09
C SER A 15 6.55 4.33 17.68
N ALA A 16 7.88 4.13 17.55
CA ALA A 16 8.54 4.00 16.26
C ALA A 16 8.05 2.75 15.52
N VAL A 17 7.90 1.62 16.24
CA VAL A 17 7.34 0.38 15.66
C VAL A 17 5.88 0.57 15.22
N ALA A 18 5.06 1.20 16.04
CA ALA A 18 3.66 1.49 15.69
C ALA A 18 3.56 2.41 14.47
N ALA A 19 4.38 3.47 14.41
CA ALA A 19 4.44 4.36 13.25
C ALA A 19 4.86 3.60 11.98
N ALA A 20 5.90 2.77 12.07
CA ALA A 20 6.35 1.96 10.93
C ALA A 20 5.25 1.00 10.44
N ALA A 21 4.52 0.36 11.36
CA ALA A 21 3.40 -0.51 11.02
C ALA A 21 2.27 0.25 10.30
N TRP A 22 1.88 1.42 10.82
CA TRP A 22 0.87 2.27 10.19
C TRP A 22 1.31 2.75 8.80
N LEU A 23 2.51 3.30 8.68
CA LEU A 23 3.03 3.78 7.40
C LEU A 23 3.12 2.66 6.37
N THR A 24 3.61 1.49 6.76
CA THR A 24 3.71 0.33 5.86
C THR A 24 2.33 -0.14 5.43
N GLY A 25 1.38 -0.27 6.37
CA GLY A 25 0.01 -0.69 6.06
C GLY A 25 -0.69 0.29 5.13
N THR A 26 -0.58 1.60 5.39
CA THR A 26 -1.15 2.64 4.54
C THR A 26 -0.50 2.68 3.17
N ALA A 27 0.84 2.57 3.09
CA ALA A 27 1.54 2.55 1.81
C ALA A 27 1.14 1.33 0.98
N PHE A 28 1.06 0.14 1.59
CA PHE A 28 0.60 -1.06 0.92
C PHE A 28 -0.84 -0.91 0.41
N LEU A 29 -1.75 -0.37 1.23
CA LEU A 29 -3.13 -0.13 0.81
C LEU A 29 -3.20 0.89 -0.34
N ALA A 30 -2.41 1.97 -0.28
CA ALA A 30 -2.35 2.96 -1.35
C ALA A 30 -1.88 2.33 -2.67
N LEU A 31 -0.86 1.47 -2.63
CA LEU A 31 -0.39 0.74 -3.81
C LEU A 31 -1.46 -0.21 -4.37
N LEU A 32 -2.23 -0.89 -3.50
CA LEU A 32 -3.34 -1.74 -3.94
C LEU A 32 -4.42 -0.93 -4.66
N VAL A 33 -4.78 0.24 -4.13
CA VAL A 33 -5.74 1.15 -4.78
C VAL A 33 -5.21 1.63 -6.13
N LEU A 34 -3.96 2.08 -6.19
CA LEU A 34 -3.34 2.53 -7.45
C LEU A 34 -3.27 1.40 -8.49
N TYR A 35 -3.02 0.17 -8.04
CA TYR A 35 -3.03 -1.00 -8.91
C TYR A 35 -4.43 -1.21 -9.52
N VAL A 36 -5.49 -1.26 -8.71
CA VAL A 36 -6.86 -1.49 -9.19
C VAL A 36 -7.33 -0.35 -10.11
N VAL A 37 -7.00 0.89 -9.78
CA VAL A 37 -7.44 2.08 -10.54
C VAL A 37 -6.63 2.32 -11.82
N GLY A 38 -5.34 1.94 -11.84
CA GLY A 38 -4.43 2.35 -12.92
C GLY A 38 -3.73 1.22 -13.66
N LEU A 39 -3.58 0.03 -13.07
CA LEU A 39 -2.75 -1.06 -13.60
C LEU A 39 -3.55 -2.32 -13.94
N ASP A 40 -4.79 -2.44 -13.50
CA ASP A 40 -5.67 -3.56 -13.82
C ASP A 40 -6.28 -3.38 -15.22
N GLN A 41 -5.60 -3.91 -16.24
CA GLN A 41 -5.91 -3.71 -17.66
C GLN A 41 -6.30 -5.01 -18.39
N GLY A 42 -6.71 -6.06 -17.67
CA GLY A 42 -7.04 -7.39 -18.21
C GLY A 42 -5.84 -8.27 -18.63
N ALA A 43 -4.78 -7.70 -19.21
CA ALA A 43 -3.54 -8.44 -19.53
C ALA A 43 -2.54 -8.49 -18.36
N THR A 44 -2.57 -7.45 -17.52
CA THR A 44 -1.77 -7.31 -16.29
C THR A 44 -2.59 -7.57 -15.03
N SER A 45 -3.85 -7.98 -15.20
CA SER A 45 -4.81 -8.12 -14.10
C SER A 45 -4.57 -9.38 -13.27
N ILE A 46 -4.46 -9.19 -11.94
CA ILE A 46 -4.39 -10.27 -10.95
C ILE A 46 -5.78 -10.86 -10.70
N LEU A 47 -6.84 -10.13 -11.06
CA LEU A 47 -8.23 -10.59 -10.97
C LEU A 47 -8.67 -11.45 -12.16
N GLY A 48 -7.76 -11.67 -13.12
CA GLY A 48 -7.95 -12.54 -14.28
C GLY A 48 -8.10 -11.75 -15.57
N SER A 49 -8.50 -12.41 -16.65
CA SER A 49 -8.73 -11.77 -17.96
C SER A 49 -10.00 -10.91 -18.01
N ASP A 50 -10.58 -10.59 -16.85
CA ASP A 50 -11.87 -9.91 -16.73
C ASP A 50 -11.66 -8.39 -16.59
N THR A 51 -12.30 -7.62 -17.47
CA THR A 51 -12.15 -6.16 -17.60
C THR A 51 -13.24 -5.35 -16.91
N HIS A 52 -14.17 -5.96 -16.17
CA HIS A 52 -15.26 -5.21 -15.51
C HIS A 52 -14.74 -4.04 -14.64
N ILE A 53 -13.65 -4.25 -13.89
CA ILE A 53 -13.05 -3.17 -13.08
C ILE A 53 -12.42 -2.11 -13.97
N HIS A 54 -11.68 -2.52 -15.01
CA HIS A 54 -11.09 -1.62 -15.98
C HIS A 54 -12.16 -0.71 -16.60
N GLU A 55 -13.26 -1.29 -17.09
CA GLU A 55 -14.36 -0.58 -17.72
C GLU A 55 -15.09 0.33 -16.74
N PHE A 56 -15.34 -0.12 -15.51
CA PHE A 56 -15.94 0.72 -14.47
C PHE A 56 -15.10 1.96 -14.16
N VAL A 57 -13.79 1.78 -13.96
CA VAL A 57 -12.86 2.90 -13.67
C VAL A 57 -12.70 3.79 -14.91
N HIS A 58 -12.64 3.17 -16.08
CA HIS A 58 -12.61 3.85 -17.37
C HIS A 58 -13.84 4.76 -17.53
N ASP A 59 -15.05 4.26 -17.27
CA ASP A 59 -16.27 5.05 -17.41
C ASP A 59 -16.38 6.16 -16.35
N ALA A 60 -15.92 5.89 -15.12
CA ALA A 60 -15.89 6.89 -14.06
C ALA A 60 -15.00 8.10 -14.43
N ARG A 61 -13.84 7.89 -15.09
CA ARG A 61 -13.02 9.03 -15.53
C ARG A 61 -13.69 9.85 -16.64
N HIS A 62 -14.43 9.20 -17.54
CA HIS A 62 -15.21 9.88 -18.58
C HIS A 62 -16.32 10.71 -17.96
N LEU A 63 -17.02 10.16 -16.96
CA LEU A 63 -18.05 10.87 -16.19
C LEU A 63 -17.49 12.12 -15.49
N LEU A 64 -16.25 12.05 -15.00
CA LEU A 64 -15.55 13.18 -14.38
C LEU A 64 -14.92 14.14 -15.41
N GLY A 65 -15.13 13.93 -16.71
CA GLY A 65 -14.65 14.79 -17.80
C GLY A 65 -13.16 14.63 -18.10
N TYR A 66 -12.50 13.61 -17.58
CA TYR A 66 -11.10 13.34 -17.90
C TYR A 66 -10.99 12.68 -19.28
N PRO A 67 -10.13 13.20 -20.17
CA PRO A 67 -9.95 12.61 -21.50
C PRO A 67 -9.32 11.22 -21.42
N CYS A 68 -9.71 10.36 -22.37
CA CYS A 68 -9.03 9.12 -22.70
C CYS A 68 -8.21 9.25 -23.97
N HIS A 69 -7.27 8.33 -24.18
CA HIS A 69 -6.59 8.14 -25.46
C HIS A 69 -7.59 7.86 -26.58
#